data_AF-A0A9X2ERY6-F1
#
_entry.id   AF-A0A9X2ERY6-F1
#
_cell.length_a   1.000
_cell.length_b   1.000
_cell.length_c   1.000
_cell.angle_alpha   90.00
_cell.angle_beta   90.00
_cell.angle_gamma   90.00
#
_symmetry.space_group_name_H-M   'P 1'
#
loop_
_entity.id
_entity.type
_entity.pdbx_description
1 polymer ?
#
loop_
_entity_poly.entity_id
_entity_poly.type
_entity_poly.pdbx_seq_one_letter_code
_entity_poly.pdbx_strand_id
1 'polypeptide(L)'
;INVFPIYLGKMLPFGTPGKFPYPLLIAAPLSTPSATRYSDSAVSLPYKGNRQNLKLRSTDGSWITPYVWPYSSGKTFRDTGGDYPLLPLTLYDNNNTYGVLHDIHFISGFDNAAENTVSIESETHTVFSDGASTGLNDYYCMRIQ
;
A
#
# COMPACT_ATOMS: atom_id res chain seq x y z
N ILE A 1 16.75 -9.55 9.48
CA ILE A 1 15.44 -10.15 9.81
C ILE A 1 14.47 -9.63 8.76
N ASN A 2 13.89 -10.48 7.92
CA ASN A 2 12.90 -10.00 6.95
C ASN A 2 11.59 -9.78 7.70
N VAL A 3 11.23 -8.52 7.93
CA VAL A 3 9.92 -8.15 8.51
C VAL A 3 8.88 -8.27 7.40
N PHE A 4 7.84 -9.07 7.62
CA PHE A 4 6.70 -9.19 6.70
C PHE A 4 5.51 -8.41 7.27
N PRO A 5 5.38 -7.12 6.93
CA PRO A 5 4.31 -6.28 7.45
C PRO A 5 2.95 -6.72 6.90
N ILE A 6 2.01 -6.98 7.81
CA ILE A 6 0.59 -7.15 7.51
C ILE A 6 -0.10 -5.83 7.83
N TYR A 7 -0.96 -5.36 6.93
CA TYR A 7 -1.81 -4.21 7.22
C TYR A 7 -3.26 -4.65 7.44
N LEU A 8 -3.73 -4.39 8.65
CA LEU A 8 -5.13 -4.43 9.04
C LEU A 8 -5.48 -3.01 9.49
N GLY A 9 -6.17 -2.27 8.63
CA GLY A 9 -6.41 -0.86 8.88
C GLY A 9 -7.69 -0.33 8.26
N LYS A 10 -7.94 0.94 8.55
CA LYS A 10 -9.08 1.69 8.03
C LYS A 10 -8.68 2.39 6.73
N MET A 11 -9.55 2.33 5.73
CA MET A 11 -9.53 3.34 4.66
C MET A 11 -10.37 4.54 5.10
N LEU A 12 -9.97 5.75 4.68
CA LEU A 12 -10.74 6.97 4.78
C LEU A 12 -11.67 7.04 3.55
N PRO A 13 -12.96 6.71 3.67
CA PRO A 13 -13.83 6.56 2.51
C PRO A 13 -14.23 7.92 1.92
N PHE A 14 -14.34 7.98 0.59
CA PHE A 14 -14.89 9.14 -0.12
C PHE A 14 -16.43 9.11 -0.22
N GLY A 15 -17.09 8.55 0.80
CA GLY A 15 -18.55 8.39 0.87
C GLY A 15 -19.11 8.86 2.21
N THR A 16 -20.43 9.01 2.27
CA THR A 16 -21.11 9.31 3.54
C THR A 16 -20.88 8.16 4.55
N PRO A 17 -20.88 8.44 5.87
CA PRO A 17 -20.65 7.41 6.89
C PRO A 17 -21.53 6.16 6.76
N GLY A 18 -22.75 6.31 6.22
CA GLY A 18 -23.66 5.18 5.99
C GLY A 18 -23.33 4.28 4.79
N LYS A 19 -22.50 4.73 3.84
CA LYS A 19 -22.09 3.92 2.68
C LYS A 19 -21.02 2.90 3.05
N PHE A 20 -20.11 3.23 3.94
CA PHE A 20 -19.09 2.30 4.44
C PHE A 20 -19.18 2.18 5.96
N PRO A 21 -20.15 1.41 6.50
CA PRO A 21 -20.28 1.21 7.94
C PRO A 21 -19.01 0.56 8.54
N TYR A 22 -18.34 -0.28 7.74
CA TYR A 22 -17.11 -0.98 8.11
C TYR A 22 -16.13 -0.99 6.92
N PRO A 23 -15.31 0.06 6.75
CA PRO A 23 -14.29 0.11 5.71
C PRO A 23 -13.10 -0.80 6.08
N LEU A 24 -13.33 -2.11 6.06
CA LEU A 24 -12.34 -3.13 6.39
C LEU A 24 -11.46 -3.42 5.17
N LEU A 25 -10.16 -3.26 5.35
CA LEU A 25 -9.14 -3.61 4.38
C LEU A 25 -8.16 -4.61 5.00
N ILE A 26 -7.82 -5.64 4.23
CA ILE A 26 -6.82 -6.63 4.60
C ILE A 26 -5.77 -6.68 3.50
N ALA A 27 -4.51 -6.50 3.89
CA ALA A 27 -3.38 -6.59 2.98
C ALA A 27 -2.26 -7.42 3.62
N ALA A 28 -1.77 -8.40 2.88
CA ALA A 28 -0.66 -9.26 3.31
C ALA A 28 0.29 -9.51 2.13
N PRO A 29 1.57 -9.79 2.37
CA PRO A 29 2.54 -9.94 1.28
C PRO A 29 2.42 -11.24 0.47
N LEU A 30 1.67 -12.24 0.95
CA LEU A 30 1.44 -13.51 0.27
C LEU A 30 -0.02 -13.62 -0.17
N SER A 31 -0.25 -13.98 -1.43
CA SER A 31 -1.59 -14.24 -1.99
C SER A 31 -2.09 -15.67 -1.76
N THR A 32 -1.17 -16.58 -1.42
CA THR A 32 -1.46 -18.01 -1.22
C THR A 32 -0.66 -18.54 -0.03
N PRO A 33 -1.13 -19.61 0.64
CA PRO A 33 -0.33 -20.29 1.66
C PRO A 33 0.98 -20.79 1.06
N SER A 34 2.11 -20.42 1.66
CA SER A 34 3.43 -20.88 1.26
C SER A 34 3.97 -21.94 2.21
N ALA A 35 4.65 -22.94 1.68
CA ALA A 35 5.39 -23.93 2.48
C ALA A 35 6.67 -23.33 3.09
N THR A 36 7.13 -22.18 2.58
CA THR A 36 8.32 -21.48 3.05
C THR A 36 7.94 -20.14 3.68
N ARG A 37 8.43 -19.84 4.88
CA ARG A 37 8.03 -18.62 5.61
C ARG A 37 8.94 -17.42 5.34
N TYR A 38 10.27 -17.62 5.36
CA TYR A 38 11.25 -16.50 5.35
C TYR A 38 12.03 -16.34 4.05
N SER A 39 12.01 -17.34 3.19
CA SER A 39 12.78 -17.42 1.94
C SER A 39 11.88 -17.49 0.70
N ASP A 40 10.60 -17.18 0.86
CA ASP A 40 9.67 -17.22 -0.25
C ASP A 40 9.96 -16.03 -1.18
N SER A 41 10.28 -16.33 -2.44
CA SER A 41 10.53 -15.34 -3.47
C SER A 41 9.25 -14.73 -4.04
N ALA A 42 8.07 -15.26 -3.69
CA ALA A 42 6.76 -14.75 -4.09
C ALA A 42 6.18 -13.68 -3.14
N VAL A 43 6.94 -13.28 -2.10
CA VAL A 43 6.56 -12.16 -1.22
C VAL A 43 6.47 -10.89 -2.04
N SER A 44 5.30 -10.27 -2.04
CA SER A 44 5.09 -9.07 -2.85
C SER A 44 4.21 -8.03 -2.17
N LEU A 45 4.51 -6.76 -2.39
CA LEU A 45 3.77 -5.62 -1.88
C LEU A 45 2.30 -5.70 -2.31
N PRO A 46 1.33 -5.64 -1.38
CA PRO A 46 -0.08 -5.82 -1.75
C PRO A 46 -0.66 -4.66 -2.56
N TYR A 47 -0.01 -3.49 -2.56
CA TYR A 47 -0.53 -2.27 -3.16
C TYR A 47 -0.21 -2.11 -4.65
N LYS A 48 0.56 -3.01 -5.28
CA LYS A 48 0.94 -2.79 -6.69
C LYS A 48 -0.13 -3.23 -7.67
N GLY A 49 -0.86 -2.28 -8.25
CA GLY A 49 -1.88 -2.58 -9.26
C GLY A 49 -3.11 -3.23 -8.64
N ASN A 50 -3.61 -4.32 -9.24
CA ASN A 50 -4.73 -5.12 -8.75
C ASN A 50 -4.22 -6.49 -8.30
N ARG A 51 -3.69 -6.57 -7.07
CA ARG A 51 -3.12 -7.84 -6.54
C ARG A 51 -4.09 -8.54 -5.61
N GLN A 52 -4.17 -9.87 -5.73
CA GLN A 52 -5.10 -10.70 -4.96
C GLN A 52 -4.84 -10.72 -3.45
N ASN A 53 -3.64 -10.29 -3.02
CA ASN A 53 -3.24 -10.18 -1.63
C ASN A 53 -3.68 -8.87 -0.95
N LEU A 54 -4.51 -8.07 -1.64
CA LEU A 54 -5.25 -6.94 -1.11
C LEU A 54 -6.76 -7.18 -1.29
N LYS A 55 -7.52 -7.07 -0.20
CA LYS A 55 -8.98 -7.24 -0.20
C LYS A 55 -9.66 -6.12 0.56
N LEU A 56 -10.66 -5.52 -0.08
CA LEU A 56 -11.55 -4.50 0.49
C LEU A 56 -12.94 -5.09 0.69
N ARG A 57 -13.54 -4.83 1.85
CA ARG A 57 -14.95 -5.14 2.10
C ARG A 57 -15.82 -4.04 1.51
N SER A 58 -16.58 -4.38 0.47
CA SER A 58 -17.47 -3.45 -0.22
C SER A 58 -18.84 -3.34 0.45
N THR A 59 -19.63 -2.36 0.02
CA THR A 59 -20.87 -1.92 0.68
C THR A 59 -21.99 -2.97 0.62
N ASP A 60 -21.95 -3.87 -0.36
CA ASP A 60 -22.85 -5.01 -0.54
C ASP A 60 -22.43 -6.23 0.31
N GLY A 61 -21.32 -6.14 1.04
CA GLY A 61 -20.75 -7.24 1.81
C GLY A 61 -19.83 -8.17 1.01
N SER A 62 -19.57 -7.89 -0.27
CA SER A 62 -18.62 -8.65 -1.06
C SER A 62 -17.18 -8.25 -0.73
N TRP A 63 -16.25 -9.19 -0.87
CA TRP A 63 -14.81 -8.90 -0.87
C TRP A 63 -14.36 -8.62 -2.30
N ILE A 64 -13.80 -7.43 -2.52
CA ILE A 64 -13.29 -7.02 -3.83
C ILE A 64 -11.78 -6.82 -3.77
N THR A 65 -11.12 -6.91 -4.93
CA THR A 65 -9.72 -6.53 -5.08
C THR A 65 -9.67 -5.19 -5.80
N PRO A 66 -9.38 -4.08 -5.08
CA PRO A 66 -9.26 -2.77 -5.70
C PRO A 66 -7.93 -2.62 -6.43
N TYR A 67 -7.88 -1.68 -7.38
CA TYR A 67 -6.62 -1.08 -7.84
C TYR A 67 -6.15 -0.06 -6.80
N VAL A 68 -4.84 0.13 -6.69
CA VAL A 68 -4.26 1.17 -5.82
C VAL A 68 -3.50 2.18 -6.65
N TRP A 69 -3.92 3.44 -6.59
CA TRP A 69 -3.13 4.57 -7.06
C TRP A 69 -2.15 4.96 -5.95
N PRO A 70 -0.88 5.24 -6.27
CA PRO A 70 -0.41 5.50 -7.62
C PRO A 70 0.30 4.31 -8.30
N TYR A 71 0.46 3.15 -7.65
CA TYR A 71 1.16 1.99 -8.22
C TYR A 71 0.54 1.44 -9.51
N SER A 72 -0.79 1.50 -9.62
CA SER A 72 -1.55 1.07 -10.82
C SER A 72 -1.33 1.96 -12.04
N SER A 73 -0.78 3.17 -11.88
CA SER A 73 -0.65 4.13 -12.97
C SER A 73 0.44 3.78 -13.98
N GLY A 74 1.33 2.82 -13.68
CA GLY A 74 2.31 2.27 -14.64
C GLY A 74 3.30 3.30 -15.21
N LYS A 75 3.37 4.51 -14.65
CA LYS A 75 4.20 5.61 -15.12
C LYS A 75 5.36 5.81 -14.16
N THR A 76 6.52 6.12 -14.72
CA THR A 76 7.67 6.69 -14.00
C THR A 76 7.18 7.91 -13.23
N PHE A 77 7.19 7.87 -11.90
CA PHE A 77 6.97 9.08 -11.11
C PHE A 77 8.05 10.07 -11.49
N ARG A 78 7.62 11.27 -11.84
CA ARG A 78 8.53 12.37 -12.10
C ARG A 78 8.74 13.08 -10.77
N ASP A 79 9.99 13.43 -10.53
CA ASP A 79 10.35 14.34 -9.46
C ASP A 79 9.64 15.68 -9.68
N THR A 80 9.39 16.39 -8.58
CA THR A 80 8.95 17.79 -8.61
C THR A 80 10.11 18.64 -8.11
N GLY A 81 11.03 18.98 -9.02
CA GLY A 81 12.20 19.79 -8.68
C GLY A 81 13.28 19.04 -7.90
N GLY A 82 13.48 17.75 -8.20
CA GLY A 82 14.40 16.86 -7.48
C GLY A 82 13.77 16.10 -6.32
N ASP A 83 12.59 16.50 -5.86
CA ASP A 83 11.90 15.88 -4.74
C ASP A 83 10.80 14.91 -5.18
N TYR A 84 10.66 13.80 -4.44
CA TYR A 84 9.55 12.86 -4.59
C TYR A 84 8.60 12.99 -3.39
N PRO A 85 7.42 13.61 -3.55
CA PRO A 85 6.47 13.75 -2.46
C PRO A 85 5.90 12.39 -2.05
N LEU A 86 5.53 12.28 -0.79
CA LEU A 86 4.72 11.16 -0.30
C LEU A 86 3.32 11.27 -0.90
N LEU A 87 2.85 10.19 -1.51
CA LEU A 87 1.55 10.16 -2.17
C LEU A 87 0.58 9.26 -1.39
N PRO A 88 -0.70 9.67 -1.27
CA PRO A 88 -1.72 8.84 -0.64
C PRO A 88 -1.97 7.58 -1.46
N LEU A 89 -2.13 6.44 -0.79
CA LEU A 89 -2.57 5.21 -1.43
C LEU A 89 -4.10 5.22 -1.59
N THR A 90 -4.57 5.45 -2.81
CA THR A 90 -6.00 5.58 -3.12
C THR A 90 -6.54 4.30 -3.74
N LEU A 91 -7.60 3.75 -3.16
CA LEU A 91 -8.28 2.53 -3.62
C LEU A 91 -9.37 2.89 -4.64
N TYR A 92 -9.42 2.18 -5.76
CA TYR A 92 -10.42 2.40 -6.80
C TYR A 92 -10.69 1.14 -7.64
N ASP A 93 -11.78 1.16 -8.42
CA ASP A 93 -12.05 0.24 -9.53
C ASP A 93 -12.41 1.05 -10.79
N ASN A 94 -12.83 0.39 -11.87
CA ASN A 94 -13.19 1.08 -13.11
C ASN A 94 -14.37 2.06 -12.98
N ASN A 95 -15.18 1.93 -11.92
CA ASN A 95 -16.44 2.65 -11.75
C ASN A 95 -16.45 3.59 -10.53
N ASN A 96 -15.57 3.37 -9.55
CA ASN A 96 -15.64 3.98 -8.23
C ASN A 96 -14.23 4.25 -7.67
N THR A 97 -14.12 5.36 -6.95
CA THR A 97 -13.01 5.62 -6.04
C THR A 97 -13.50 5.42 -4.61
N TYR A 98 -12.86 4.52 -3.86
CA TYR A 98 -13.35 4.12 -2.54
C TYR A 98 -12.84 5.02 -1.41
N GLY A 99 -11.55 5.37 -1.44
CA GLY A 99 -10.93 6.12 -0.36
C GLY A 99 -9.42 5.98 -0.32
N VAL A 100 -8.82 6.52 0.73
CA VAL A 100 -7.36 6.54 0.95
C VAL A 100 -6.96 5.68 2.13
N LEU A 101 -5.83 4.99 2.06
CA LEU A 101 -5.29 4.25 3.21
C LEU A 101 -4.79 5.19 4.30
N HIS A 102 -5.13 4.90 5.54
CA HIS A 102 -4.65 5.67 6.68
C HIS A 102 -3.28 5.17 7.14
N ASP A 103 -2.37 6.09 7.48
CA ASP A 103 -1.00 5.83 7.98
C ASP A 103 -0.05 5.08 7.01
N ILE A 104 -0.43 4.95 5.74
CA ILE A 104 0.39 4.31 4.71
C ILE A 104 0.43 5.17 3.46
N HIS A 105 1.64 5.40 2.95
CA HIS A 105 1.87 6.25 1.80
C HIS A 105 2.79 5.55 0.78
N PHE A 106 2.61 5.92 -0.47
CA PHE A 106 3.60 5.67 -1.50
C PHE A 106 4.82 6.55 -1.24
N ILE A 107 6.01 5.97 -1.38
CA ILE A 107 7.28 6.68 -1.41
C ILE A 107 8.10 6.16 -2.59
N SER A 108 8.85 7.05 -3.23
CA SER A 108 9.75 6.66 -4.31
C SER A 108 10.92 5.84 -3.78
N GLY A 109 11.43 4.93 -4.62
CA GLY A 109 12.71 4.26 -4.43
C GLY A 109 13.93 5.11 -4.82
N PHE A 110 13.73 6.34 -5.31
CA PHE A 110 14.83 7.24 -5.64
C PHE A 110 15.58 7.64 -4.36
N ASP A 111 16.88 7.36 -4.32
CA ASP A 111 17.77 7.66 -3.19
C ASP A 111 17.21 7.18 -1.83
N ASN A 112 16.57 6.02 -1.84
CA ASN A 112 15.90 5.48 -0.66
C ASN A 112 16.26 4.01 -0.46
N ALA A 113 16.22 3.57 0.79
CA ALA A 113 16.52 2.20 1.19
C ALA A 113 15.43 1.67 2.13
N ALA A 114 15.28 0.34 2.17
CA ALA A 114 14.42 -0.28 3.16
C ALA A 114 14.91 0.07 4.57
N GLU A 115 13.98 0.18 5.51
CA GLU A 115 14.19 0.57 6.91
C GLU A 115 14.61 2.03 7.14
N ASN A 116 14.74 2.83 6.07
CA ASN A 116 14.89 4.28 6.22
C ASN A 116 13.66 4.88 6.93
N THR A 117 13.84 6.01 7.61
CA THR A 117 12.76 6.71 8.31
C THR A 117 12.40 8.01 7.59
N VAL A 118 11.11 8.29 7.51
CA VAL A 118 10.59 9.57 7.02
C VAL A 118 9.63 10.14 8.06
N SER A 119 9.79 11.40 8.41
CA SER A 119 8.90 12.09 9.34
C SER A 119 7.85 12.86 8.56
N ILE A 120 6.58 12.58 8.86
CA ILE A 120 5.44 13.34 8.37
C ILE A 120 4.82 14.01 9.59
N GLU A 121 4.84 15.35 9.63
CA GLU A 121 4.44 16.10 10.82
C GLU A 121 5.22 15.62 12.06
N SER A 122 4.54 15.12 13.09
CA SER A 122 5.11 14.58 14.33
C SER A 122 5.15 13.05 14.39
N GLU A 123 4.88 12.36 13.26
CA GLU A 123 4.81 10.91 13.18
C GLU A 123 5.93 10.32 12.31
N THR A 124 6.66 9.35 12.86
CA THR A 124 7.73 8.66 12.14
C THR A 124 7.18 7.46 11.37
N HIS A 125 7.49 7.42 10.08
CA HIS A 125 7.15 6.33 9.18
C HIS A 125 8.42 5.59 8.77
N THR A 126 8.35 4.26 8.71
CA THR A 126 9.44 3.41 8.21
C THR A 126 9.16 3.01 6.78
N VAL A 127 10.20 3.04 5.97
CA VAL A 127 10.20 2.63 4.56
C VAL A 127 10.37 1.11 4.46
N PHE A 128 9.58 0.48 3.60
CA PHE A 128 9.62 -0.94 3.31
C PHE A 128 9.71 -1.16 1.80
N SER A 129 10.48 -2.16 1.38
CA SER A 129 10.62 -2.56 -0.03
C SER A 129 9.67 -3.71 -0.40
N ASP A 130 9.37 -3.81 -1.69
CA ASP A 130 8.69 -4.96 -2.30
C ASP A 130 9.69 -6.12 -2.49
N GLY A 131 9.87 -6.90 -1.42
CA GLY A 131 10.84 -7.99 -1.39
C GLY A 131 12.27 -7.47 -1.60
N ALA A 132 12.98 -8.04 -2.57
CA ALA A 132 14.35 -7.65 -2.93
C ALA A 132 14.42 -6.57 -4.02
N SER A 133 13.29 -5.98 -4.43
CA SER A 133 13.23 -5.03 -5.54
C SER A 133 13.60 -3.61 -5.08
N THR A 134 14.29 -2.85 -5.94
CA THR A 134 14.84 -1.51 -5.63
C THR A 134 14.45 -0.43 -6.65
N GLY A 135 13.47 -0.69 -7.51
CA GLY A 135 12.97 0.27 -8.47
C GLY A 135 12.19 1.43 -7.81
N LEU A 136 11.94 2.48 -8.60
CA LEU A 136 11.22 3.68 -8.15
C LEU A 136 9.85 3.38 -7.54
N ASN A 137 9.19 2.31 -7.98
CA ASN A 137 7.84 1.93 -7.55
C ASN A 137 7.84 0.76 -6.58
N ASP A 138 8.98 0.45 -5.97
CA ASP A 138 9.14 -0.75 -5.15
C ASP A 138 9.12 -0.48 -3.65
N TYR A 139 8.74 0.73 -3.25
CA TYR A 139 8.76 1.14 -1.84
C TYR A 139 7.42 1.71 -1.40
N TYR A 140 7.14 1.57 -0.11
CA TYR A 140 6.07 2.27 0.59
C TYR A 140 6.57 2.65 1.99
N CYS A 141 5.91 3.60 2.64
CA CYS A 141 6.16 3.87 4.06
C CYS A 141 4.89 3.66 4.87
N MET A 142 5.07 3.20 6.10
CA MET A 142 3.98 3.07 7.07
C MET A 142 4.42 3.60 8.42
N ARG A 143 3.47 4.18 9.16
CA ARG A 143 3.70 4.57 10.54
C ARG A 143 3.99 3.33 11.38
N ILE A 144 5.10 3.35 12.10
CA ILE A 144 5.39 2.36 13.13
C ILE A 144 5.19 3.05 14.48
N GLN A 145 4.40 2.44 15.36
CA GLN A 145 4.14 2.94 16.70
C GLN A 145 5.02 2.19 17.72
#